data_AF-A0A2G4T0K8-F1
#
_entry.id   AF-A0A2G4T0K8-F1
#
_cell.length_a   1.000
_cell.length_b   1.000
_cell.length_c   1.000
_cell.angle_alpha   90.00
_cell.angle_beta   90.00
_cell.angle_gamma   90.00
#
_symmetry.space_group_name_H-M   'P 1'
#
loop_
_entity.id
_entity.type
_entity.pdbx_description
1 polymer ?
#
loop_
_entity_poly.entity_id
_entity_poly.type
_entity_poly.pdbx_seq_one_letter_code
_entity_poly.pdbx_strand_id
1 'polypeptide(L)'
;MTWVKLLRRMIKSIFILPILQSLFDNLDHENMVFFKITNENNAECKQKVFGVSHRRPDGQFRQKTERDNFITIGYMEAKAELESKNHEACMQDLVRLAIFGKNAIDIYNLKNTLLLQAIGSSFTFYLL
;
A
#
# COMPACT_ATOMS: atom_id res chain seq x y z
N MET A 1 -18.50 -10.54 -13.28
CA MET A 1 -17.14 -10.02 -12.97
C MET A 1 -16.91 -10.21 -11.46
N THR A 2 -16.03 -11.05 -10.90
CA THR A 2 -14.95 -11.93 -11.39
C THR A 2 -14.39 -12.70 -10.18
N TRP A 3 -14.79 -13.96 -9.97
CA TRP A 3 -14.12 -14.85 -9.00
C TRP A 3 -12.63 -15.03 -9.35
N VAL A 4 -12.31 -14.97 -10.64
CA VAL A 4 -10.94 -15.00 -11.17
C VAL A 4 -10.10 -13.77 -10.77
N LYS A 5 -10.69 -12.57 -10.65
CA LYS A 5 -9.96 -11.38 -10.16
C LYS A 5 -9.70 -11.46 -8.65
N LEU A 6 -10.64 -12.04 -7.90
CA LEU A 6 -10.50 -12.31 -6.46
C LEU A 6 -9.39 -13.35 -6.19
N LEU A 7 -9.41 -14.47 -6.93
CA LEU A 7 -8.35 -15.49 -6.87
C LEU A 7 -6.98 -14.94 -7.30
N ARG A 8 -6.91 -14.19 -8.40
CA ARG A 8 -5.65 -13.53 -8.82
C ARG A 8 -5.15 -12.49 -7.82
N ARG A 9 -6.03 -11.84 -7.03
CA ARG A 9 -5.63 -10.94 -5.94
C ARG A 9 -5.16 -11.71 -4.70
N MET A 10 -5.86 -12.77 -4.31
CA MET A 10 -5.50 -13.62 -3.16
C MET A 10 -4.13 -14.29 -3.34
N ILE A 11 -3.81 -14.74 -4.57
CA ILE A 11 -2.51 -15.36 -4.88
C ILE A 11 -1.36 -14.35 -4.79
N LYS A 12 -1.59 -13.07 -5.11
CA LYS A 12 -0.58 -12.01 -4.95
C LYS A 12 -0.30 -11.69 -3.47
N SER A 13 -1.34 -11.69 -2.64
CA SER A 13 -1.23 -11.26 -1.23
C SER A 13 -0.67 -12.33 -0.30
N ILE A 14 -0.88 -13.62 -0.57
CA ILE A 14 -0.49 -14.72 0.34
C ILE A 14 1.03 -14.80 0.56
N PHE A 15 1.84 -14.47 -0.45
CA PHE A 15 3.30 -14.51 -0.33
C PHE A 15 3.91 -13.20 0.13
N ILE A 16 3.31 -12.07 -0.26
CA ILE A 16 3.82 -10.73 0.09
C ILE A 16 3.59 -10.41 1.56
N LEU A 17 2.41 -10.75 2.09
CA LEU A 17 2.02 -10.44 3.47
C LEU A 17 3.04 -10.97 4.51
N PRO A 18 3.36 -12.28 4.56
CA PRO A 18 4.29 -12.78 5.57
C PRO A 18 5.71 -12.22 5.43
N ILE A 19 6.16 -11.91 4.22
CA ILE A 19 7.47 -11.29 3.99
C ILE A 19 7.51 -9.88 4.57
N LEU A 20 6.51 -9.05 4.25
CA LEU A 20 6.46 -7.67 4.73
C LEU A 20 6.21 -7.60 6.23
N GLN A 21 5.36 -8.47 6.78
CA GLN A 21 5.16 -8.53 8.22
C GLN A 21 6.44 -8.93 8.96
N SER A 22 7.18 -9.93 8.46
CA SER A 22 8.48 -10.31 9.02
C SER A 22 9.52 -9.16 9.00
N LEU A 23 9.47 -8.30 7.99
CA LEU A 23 10.40 -7.18 7.83
C LEU A 23 10.02 -5.93 8.63
N PHE A 24 8.72 -5.65 8.78
CA PHE A 24 8.24 -4.34 9.24
C PHE A 24 7.35 -4.39 10.48
N ASP A 25 6.75 -5.54 10.82
CA ASP A 25 5.91 -5.62 12.01
C ASP A 25 6.79 -5.55 13.26
N ASN A 26 6.51 -4.55 14.09
CA ASN A 26 7.12 -4.39 15.40
C ASN A 26 6.01 -4.08 16.40
N LEU A 27 5.33 -5.15 16.85
CA LEU A 27 4.13 -5.06 17.68
C LEU A 27 4.42 -4.75 19.14
N ASP A 28 5.64 -5.04 19.60
CA ASP A 28 6.05 -4.92 21.01
C ASP A 28 6.68 -3.56 21.35
N HIS A 29 6.78 -2.66 20.36
CA HIS A 29 7.40 -1.34 20.52
C HIS A 29 6.35 -0.24 20.71
N GLU A 30 6.68 0.82 21.46
CA GLU A 30 5.78 1.95 21.76
C GLU A 30 5.24 2.61 20.47
N ASN A 31 6.12 2.81 19.50
CA ASN A 31 5.81 3.24 18.14
C ASN A 31 5.45 2.06 17.21
N MET A 32 4.55 1.18 17.64
CA MET A 32 4.17 -0.04 16.93
C MET A 32 3.95 0.22 15.43
N VAL A 33 4.69 -0.50 14.59
CA VAL A 33 4.52 -0.49 13.13
C VAL A 33 3.99 -1.85 12.71
N PHE A 34 3.04 -1.87 11.77
CA PHE A 34 2.61 -3.11 11.16
C PHE A 34 2.13 -2.91 9.73
N PHE A 35 2.30 -3.94 8.92
CA PHE A 35 1.78 -4.00 7.56
C PHE A 35 0.46 -4.77 7.54
N LYS A 36 -0.52 -4.25 6.78
CA LYS A 36 -1.75 -5.00 6.49
C LYS A 36 -2.22 -4.84 5.06
N ILE A 37 -2.78 -5.93 4.54
CA ILE A 37 -3.60 -5.93 3.34
C ILE A 37 -5.06 -5.85 3.81
N THR A 38 -5.75 -4.75 3.51
CA THR A 38 -7.15 -4.56 3.90
C THR A 38 -8.04 -4.37 2.68
N ASN A 39 -9.31 -4.74 2.81
CA ASN A 39 -10.35 -4.46 1.82
C ASN A 39 -11.07 -3.12 2.07
N GLU A 40 -10.69 -2.39 3.11
CA GLU A 40 -11.34 -1.15 3.53
C GLU A 40 -10.78 0.09 2.82
N ASN A 41 -11.64 1.08 2.58
CA ASN A 41 -11.21 2.39 2.10
C ASN A 41 -10.67 3.20 3.28
N ASN A 42 -9.52 3.85 3.11
CA ASN A 42 -8.91 4.71 4.11
C ASN A 42 -9.30 6.19 3.90
N ALA A 43 -8.89 7.08 4.81
CA ALA A 43 -9.22 8.51 4.73
C ALA A 43 -8.61 9.17 3.48
N GLU A 44 -7.47 8.66 3.05
CA GLU A 44 -6.62 9.12 1.96
C GLU A 44 -7.26 8.82 0.59
N CYS A 45 -8.15 7.83 0.53
CA CYS A 45 -9.05 7.58 -0.62
C CYS A 45 -10.12 8.67 -0.81
N LYS A 46 -10.43 9.46 0.23
CA LYS A 46 -11.51 10.48 0.17
C LYS A 46 -11.03 11.77 -0.48
N GLN A 47 -9.72 11.99 -0.60
CA GLN A 47 -9.17 13.12 -1.34
C GLN A 47 -9.32 12.86 -2.85
N LYS A 48 -10.39 13.43 -3.42
CA LYS A 48 -10.81 13.26 -4.83
C LYS A 48 -10.00 14.06 -5.84
N VAL A 49 -8.73 14.36 -5.55
CA VAL A 49 -7.92 15.22 -6.42
C VAL A 49 -7.66 14.55 -7.77
N PHE A 50 -7.57 13.21 -7.81
CA PHE A 50 -7.28 12.46 -9.04
C PHE A 50 -8.24 11.29 -9.26
N GLY A 51 -8.68 11.07 -10.50
CA GLY A 51 -9.51 9.92 -10.89
C GLY A 51 -8.93 8.57 -10.45
N VAL A 52 -7.60 8.47 -10.43
CA VAL A 52 -6.86 7.25 -10.09
C VAL A 52 -6.86 6.96 -8.58
N SER A 53 -7.02 7.98 -7.71
CA SER A 53 -7.04 7.81 -6.24
C SER A 53 -8.38 7.30 -5.68
N HIS A 54 -9.39 7.15 -6.54
CA HIS A 54 -10.70 6.64 -6.14
C HIS A 54 -10.68 5.16 -5.73
N ARG A 55 -9.57 4.45 -5.99
CA ARG A 55 -9.39 3.02 -5.65
C ARG A 55 -8.40 2.87 -4.51
N ARG A 56 -8.74 2.06 -3.51
CA ARG A 56 -7.87 1.72 -2.38
C ARG A 56 -6.51 1.13 -2.80
N PRO A 57 -5.45 1.33 -2.01
CA PRO A 57 -4.21 0.59 -2.17
C PRO A 57 -4.41 -0.91 -1.87
N ASP A 58 -3.50 -1.75 -2.36
CA ASP A 58 -3.51 -3.18 -2.05
C ASP A 58 -3.05 -3.45 -0.60
N GLY A 59 -2.07 -2.69 -0.10
CA GLY A 59 -1.60 -2.79 1.27
C GLY A 59 -1.21 -1.44 1.87
N GLN A 60 -1.04 -1.40 3.19
CA GLN A 60 -0.65 -0.19 3.92
C GLN A 60 0.24 -0.52 5.13
N PHE A 61 1.17 0.38 5.40
CA PHE A 61 1.99 0.39 6.61
C PHE A 61 1.35 1.34 7.61
N ARG A 62 1.09 0.85 8.82
CA ARG A 62 0.43 1.60 9.89
C ARG A 62 1.38 1.80 11.03
N GLN A 63 1.33 2.99 11.64
CA GLN A 63 2.10 3.31 12.82
C GLN A 63 1.18 3.79 13.93
N LYS A 64 1.44 3.29 15.15
CA LYS A 64 0.82 3.78 16.37
C LYS A 64 1.38 5.16 16.72
N THR A 65 0.48 6.09 17.01
CA THR A 65 0.82 7.43 17.50
C THR A 65 0.77 7.47 19.02
N GLU A 66 1.38 8.51 19.61
CA GLU A 66 1.37 8.76 21.06
C GLU A 66 -0.05 8.83 21.66
N ARG A 67 -1.07 9.16 20.84
CA ARG A 67 -2.48 9.26 21.24
C ARG A 67 -3.25 7.94 21.09
N ASP A 68 -2.56 6.81 21.01
CA ASP A 68 -3.15 5.47 20.81
C ASP A 68 -3.96 5.32 19.51
N ASN A 69 -3.79 6.25 18.57
CA ASN A 69 -4.39 6.18 17.24
C ASN A 69 -3.40 5.62 16.22
N PHE A 70 -3.91 5.04 15.12
CA PHE A 70 -3.06 4.56 14.03
C PHE A 70 -3.13 5.49 12.82
N ILE A 71 -1.98 5.95 12.35
CA ILE A 71 -1.83 6.66 11.07
C ILE A 71 -1.27 5.72 10.00
N THR A 72 -1.44 6.10 8.74
CA THR A 72 -0.84 5.38 7.62
C THR A 72 0.45 6.07 7.23
N ILE A 73 1.55 5.33 7.27
CA ILE A 73 2.90 5.84 6.95
C ILE A 73 3.42 5.35 5.61
N GLY A 74 2.66 4.46 4.94
CA GLY A 74 3.05 3.94 3.64
C GLY A 74 2.00 3.06 2.98
N TYR A 75 2.25 2.74 1.71
CA TYR A 75 1.33 2.02 0.83
C TYR A 75 2.02 0.96 -0.02
N MET A 76 1.22 -0.01 -0.47
CA MET A 76 1.66 -1.06 -1.37
C MET A 76 0.68 -1.28 -2.52
N GLU A 77 1.21 -1.50 -3.72
CA GLU A 77 0.48 -2.02 -4.88
C GLU A 77 1.13 -3.30 -5.39
N ALA A 78 0.31 -4.32 -5.67
CA ALA A 78 0.79 -5.63 -6.11
C ALA A 78 0.26 -6.01 -7.49
N LYS A 79 1.19 -6.33 -8.40
CA LYS A 79 0.90 -6.90 -9.71
C LYS A 79 1.49 -8.30 -9.87
N ALA A 80 0.84 -9.09 -10.72
CA ALA A 80 1.31 -10.44 -11.02
C ALA A 80 2.42 -10.35 -12.06
N GLU A 81 3.33 -11.32 -12.07
CA GLU A 81 4.43 -11.37 -13.05
C GLU A 81 3.93 -11.33 -14.50
N LEU A 82 2.79 -11.96 -14.81
CA LEU A 82 2.19 -11.91 -16.15
C LEU A 82 1.88 -10.48 -16.64
N GLU A 83 1.72 -9.54 -15.72
CA GLU A 83 1.40 -8.16 -16.04
C GLU A 83 2.66 -7.27 -16.03
N SER A 84 3.86 -7.82 -15.80
CA SER A 84 5.11 -7.02 -15.73
C SER A 84 5.40 -6.25 -17.03
N LYS A 85 4.96 -6.80 -18.16
CA LYS A 85 5.08 -6.18 -19.50
C LYS A 85 3.95 -5.18 -19.82
N ASN A 86 2.92 -5.09 -18.97
CA ASN A 86 1.86 -4.11 -19.13
C ASN A 86 2.28 -2.78 -18.49
N HIS A 87 3.14 -2.04 -19.19
CA HIS A 87 3.73 -0.79 -18.69
C HIS A 87 2.69 0.25 -18.28
N GLU A 88 1.59 0.37 -19.02
CA GLU A 88 0.50 1.29 -18.68
C GLU A 88 -0.10 0.93 -17.31
N ALA A 89 -0.43 -0.35 -17.10
CA ALA A 89 -1.01 -0.79 -15.84
C ALA A 89 -0.03 -0.67 -14.66
N CYS A 90 1.27 -0.91 -14.88
CA CYS A 90 2.30 -0.73 -13.85
C CYS A 90 2.51 0.76 -13.52
N MET A 91 2.48 1.64 -14.53
CA MET A 91 2.59 3.08 -14.32
C MET A 91 1.39 3.65 -13.59
N GLN A 92 0.17 3.18 -13.90
CA GLN A 92 -1.04 3.58 -13.18
C GLN A 92 -0.97 3.22 -11.69
N ASP A 93 -0.42 2.05 -11.33
CA ASP A 93 -0.20 1.68 -9.94
C ASP A 93 0.84 2.58 -9.26
N LEU A 94 1.90 2.95 -9.96
CA LEU A 94 2.92 3.85 -9.43
C LEU A 94 2.38 5.27 -9.20
N VAL A 95 1.62 5.82 -10.16
CA VAL A 95 0.94 7.11 -10.01
C VAL A 95 -0.03 7.06 -8.82
N ARG A 96 -0.75 5.95 -8.65
CA ARG A 96 -1.65 5.74 -7.52
C ARG A 96 -0.90 5.74 -6.19
N LEU A 97 0.22 5.02 -6.09
CA LEU A 97 1.09 5.04 -4.90
C LEU A 97 1.56 6.46 -4.57
N ALA A 98 2.03 7.22 -5.56
CA ALA A 98 2.49 8.58 -5.36
C ALA A 98 1.38 9.49 -4.83
N ILE A 99 0.16 9.38 -5.38
CA ILE A 99 -0.99 10.16 -4.89
C ILE A 99 -1.34 9.77 -3.45
N PHE A 100 -1.42 8.48 -3.14
CA PHE A 100 -1.70 8.03 -1.77
C PHE A 100 -0.63 8.51 -0.79
N GLY A 101 0.65 8.37 -1.15
CA GLY A 101 1.76 8.85 -0.35
C GLY A 101 1.67 10.35 -0.08
N LYS A 102 1.46 11.15 -1.12
CA LYS A 102 1.28 12.60 -0.98
C LYS A 102 0.09 12.94 -0.07
N ASN A 103 -1.04 12.25 -0.24
CA ASN A 103 -2.22 12.46 0.58
C ASN A 103 -1.96 12.10 2.06
N ALA A 104 -1.19 11.04 2.34
CA ALA A 104 -0.80 10.68 3.70
C ALA A 104 0.10 11.74 4.34
N ILE A 105 1.08 12.25 3.58
CA ILE A 105 1.95 13.35 4.01
C ILE A 105 1.09 14.55 4.42
N ASP A 106 0.14 14.96 3.59
CA ASP A 106 -0.72 16.10 3.89
C ASP A 106 -1.67 15.85 5.07
N ILE A 107 -2.33 14.69 5.11
CA ILE A 107 -3.36 14.37 6.11
C ILE A 107 -2.75 14.15 7.49
N TYR A 108 -1.61 13.48 7.55
CA TYR A 108 -0.96 13.10 8.82
C TYR A 108 0.27 13.94 9.14
N ASN A 109 0.58 14.96 8.34
CA ASN A 109 1.75 15.83 8.48
C ASN A 109 3.08 15.05 8.58
N LEU A 110 3.24 14.05 7.72
CA LEU A 110 4.43 13.20 7.70
C LEU A 110 5.60 13.90 7.00
N LYS A 111 6.83 13.63 7.46
CA LYS A 111 8.03 14.06 6.74
C LYS A 111 8.23 13.30 5.43
N ASN A 112 7.86 12.03 5.43
CA ASN A 112 7.99 11.12 4.30
C ASN A 112 6.99 9.97 4.41
N THR A 113 6.87 9.21 3.32
CA THR A 113 6.03 8.01 3.26
C THR A 113 6.71 6.90 2.47
N LEU A 114 6.55 5.66 2.95
CA LEU A 114 7.07 4.47 2.29
C LEU A 114 6.10 3.98 1.22
N LEU A 115 6.55 3.88 -0.02
CA LEU A 115 5.77 3.31 -1.11
C LEU A 115 6.41 2.00 -1.58
N LEU A 116 5.59 0.99 -1.82
CA LEU A 116 6.04 -0.31 -2.28
C LEU A 116 5.28 -0.73 -3.53
N GLN A 117 6.00 -0.94 -4.62
CA GLN A 117 5.48 -1.61 -5.80
C GLN A 117 6.02 -3.04 -5.83
N ALA A 118 5.13 -4.01 -5.77
CA ALA A 118 5.47 -5.42 -5.94
C ALA A 118 4.97 -5.91 -7.31
N ILE A 119 5.87 -6.45 -8.12
CA ILE A 119 5.53 -7.06 -9.42
C ILE A 119 6.10 -8.47 -9.43
N GLY A 120 5.23 -9.47 -9.35
CA GLY A 120 5.67 -10.87 -9.20
C GLY A 120 6.46 -11.03 -7.91
N SER A 121 7.72 -11.44 -8.03
CA SER A 121 8.68 -11.56 -6.92
C SER A 121 9.60 -10.34 -6.76
N SER A 122 9.47 -9.33 -7.62
CA SER A 122 10.26 -8.11 -7.56
C SER A 122 9.60 -7.06 -6.67
N PHE A 123 10.37 -6.48 -5.77
CA PHE A 123 9.93 -5.43 -4.86
C PHE A 123 10.72 -4.16 -5.12
N THR A 124 10.03 -3.05 -5.34
CA THR A 124 10.64 -1.73 -5.48
C THR A 124 10.07 -0.80 -4.42
N PHE A 125 10.96 -0.29 -3.58
CA PHE A 125 10.63 0.65 -2.51
C PHE A 125 10.97 2.08 -2.95
N TYR A 126 10.08 3.01 -2.63
CA TYR A 126 10.29 4.43 -2.84
C TYR A 126 10.05 5.16 -1.53
N LEU A 127 10.85 6.20 -1.27
CA LEU A 127 10.62 7.14 -0.19
C LEU A 127 10.19 8.46 -0.83
N LEU A 128 8.96 8.87 -0.54
CA LEU A 128 8.38 10.13 -1.00
C LEU A 128 8.40 11.15 0.14
#